data_AF-Q3L452-F1
#
_entry.id   AF-Q3L452-F1
#
_cell.length_a   1.000
_cell.length_b   1.000
_cell.length_c   1.000
_cell.angle_alpha   90.00
_cell.angle_beta   90.00
_cell.angle_gamma   90.00
#
_symmetry.space_group_name_H-M   'P 1'
#
loop_
_entity.id
_entity.type
_entity.pdbx_description
1 polymer ?
#
loop_
_entity_poly.entity_id
_entity_poly.type
_entity_poly.pdbx_seq_one_letter_code
_entity_poly.pdbx_strand_id
1 'polypeptide(L)'
;MAFKQLFTVVTVALALNVANAAITKRVACPDGINTATNAACCALFPVRDDLNKNLFNGGQCNDEAHEAFRLTFHDAIAISPALEAQGKFGGGGADGSIVIFSDVETKFHPNVGLDEVIAIQKPFLQRSNLSVADFIQFAGAVGISNCPGTPPLPAFVGRKDATQPAPDGLVPEPFHTVDTILARFNDAGGFDELETVWFLIAHTVAAQNDIDPSIPRTPFDSTPDVFDGQFFIETQLRGTLFPGKGGIQGTVQSPLKGEFRLQSDHELARDSRTACEWQSFGTDQAKLQNRFQFIFGAMGQLGHDPNDLIDCSEVLPNPPPLTTTPHFPAGKSLADVEQACAETPFPALRSDPGPQTAVPAVPSSPVRNA
;
A
#
# COMPACT_ATOMS: atom_id res chain seq x y z
N MET A 1 -28.18 23.93 61.18
CA MET A 1 -28.35 25.39 61.04
C MET A 1 -26.98 26.05 61.16
N ALA A 2 -26.74 27.12 60.39
CA ALA A 2 -25.56 28.02 60.38
C ALA A 2 -24.35 27.67 59.48
N PHE A 3 -24.54 27.82 58.16
CA PHE A 3 -23.93 28.86 57.31
C PHE A 3 -22.71 29.66 57.84
N LYS A 4 -21.55 29.61 57.16
CA LYS A 4 -21.01 30.65 56.23
C LYS A 4 -19.49 30.61 56.07
N GLN A 5 -19.08 30.57 54.80
CA GLN A 5 -17.95 31.29 54.18
C GLN A 5 -16.51 30.86 54.51
N LEU A 6 -15.95 30.04 53.61
CA LEU A 6 -14.59 30.29 53.11
C LEU A 6 -14.68 30.49 51.59
N PHE A 7 -14.63 31.76 51.17
CA PHE A 7 -14.27 32.12 49.80
C PHE A 7 -12.76 32.04 49.71
N THR A 8 -12.22 31.14 48.89
CA THR A 8 -10.85 31.24 48.43
C THR A 8 -10.88 31.20 46.90
N VAL A 9 -10.48 32.33 46.34
CA VAL A 9 -10.37 32.62 44.92
C VAL A 9 -9.40 31.64 44.26
N VAL A 10 -9.91 30.72 43.45
CA VAL A 10 -9.11 29.98 42.46
C VAL A 10 -9.88 29.95 41.15
N THR A 11 -9.92 31.10 40.49
CA THR A 11 -10.28 31.21 39.06
C THR A 11 -9.48 32.36 38.50
N VAL A 12 -8.30 32.04 37.94
CA VAL A 12 -7.72 32.53 36.66
C VAL A 12 -6.28 31.95 36.62
N ALA A 13 -6.15 30.68 36.23
CA ALA A 13 -4.88 30.08 35.85
C ALA A 13 -5.07 28.93 34.83
N LEU A 14 -6.10 29.02 33.98
CA LEU A 14 -6.34 28.10 32.87
C LEU A 14 -6.67 28.91 31.61
N ALA A 15 -5.71 29.69 31.14
CA ALA A 15 -5.78 30.34 29.83
C ALA A 15 -4.39 30.70 29.31
N LEU A 16 -3.42 29.80 29.40
CA LEU A 16 -2.16 29.90 28.64
C LEU A 16 -1.68 28.49 28.24
N ASN A 17 -2.52 27.76 27.50
CA ASN A 17 -1.98 26.82 26.52
C ASN A 17 -1.46 27.67 25.36
N VAL A 18 -0.29 28.27 25.56
CA VAL A 18 0.49 28.82 24.46
C VAL A 18 0.87 27.61 23.62
N ALA A 19 0.17 27.42 22.51
CA ALA A 19 0.62 26.53 21.47
C ALA A 19 2.02 26.99 21.06
N ASN A 20 3.05 26.27 21.50
CA ASN A 20 4.33 26.27 20.82
C ASN A 20 4.13 25.55 19.48
N ALA A 21 3.41 26.19 18.56
CA ALA A 21 3.62 25.98 17.15
C ALA A 21 5.02 26.56 16.89
N ALA A 22 6.05 25.74 17.11
CA ALA A 22 7.38 26.07 16.63
C ALA A 22 7.22 26.41 15.15
N ILE A 23 7.59 27.63 14.76
CA ILE A 23 7.62 28.03 13.37
C ILE A 23 8.66 27.14 12.72
N THR A 24 8.24 26.02 12.11
CA THR A 24 9.14 25.16 11.35
C THR A 24 9.70 26.02 10.24
N LYS A 25 11.01 26.29 10.32
CA LYS A 25 11.68 27.14 9.33
C LYS A 25 11.57 26.45 7.97
N ARG A 26 10.96 27.15 7.01
CA ARG A 26 10.85 26.68 5.62
C ARG A 26 11.91 27.35 4.75
N VAL A 27 12.37 26.65 3.73
CA VAL A 27 13.22 27.15 2.65
C VAL A 27 12.37 27.40 1.41
N ALA A 28 12.66 28.47 0.69
CA ALA A 28 12.08 28.70 -0.64
C ALA A 28 12.76 27.77 -1.65
N CYS A 29 11.97 27.04 -2.42
CA CYS A 29 12.51 26.18 -3.45
C CYS A 29 12.96 26.98 -4.69
N PRO A 30 13.91 26.46 -5.49
CA PRO A 30 14.44 27.18 -6.66
C PRO A 30 13.41 27.51 -7.74
N ASP A 31 12.26 26.84 -7.72
CA ASP A 31 11.14 27.09 -8.64
C ASP A 31 10.39 28.41 -8.38
N GLY A 32 10.62 29.05 -7.23
CA GLY A 32 9.95 30.29 -6.83
C GLY A 32 8.47 30.15 -6.48
N ILE A 33 7.96 28.91 -6.42
CA ILE A 33 6.54 28.59 -6.15
C ILE A 33 6.43 27.84 -4.82
N ASN A 34 7.25 26.81 -4.63
CA ASN A 34 7.14 25.91 -3.50
C ASN A 34 8.06 26.33 -2.34
N THR A 35 7.72 25.84 -1.15
CA THR A 35 8.59 25.91 0.02
C THR A 35 8.66 24.53 0.65
N ALA A 36 9.78 24.21 1.29
CA ALA A 36 9.98 22.94 1.99
C ALA A 36 10.57 23.16 3.38
N THR A 37 10.40 22.22 4.28
CA THR A 37 11.03 22.15 5.60
C THR A 37 12.52 21.78 5.51
N ASN A 38 12.90 21.06 4.45
CA ASN A 38 14.30 20.77 4.10
C ASN A 38 14.56 21.07 2.62
N ALA A 39 15.72 21.66 2.31
CA ALA A 39 16.11 21.97 0.93
C ALA A 39 16.23 20.75 0.02
N ALA A 40 16.54 19.57 0.58
CA ALA A 40 16.56 18.31 -0.16
C ALA A 40 15.20 17.99 -0.79
N CYS A 41 14.08 18.35 -0.13
CA CYS A 41 12.73 18.07 -0.62
C CYS A 41 12.34 18.93 -1.83
N CYS A 42 13.03 20.05 -2.08
CA CYS A 42 12.72 20.91 -3.21
C CYS A 42 12.90 20.22 -4.57
N ALA A 43 13.83 19.25 -4.65
CA ALA A 43 14.04 18.48 -5.88
C ALA A 43 12.87 17.56 -6.22
N LEU A 44 12.01 17.23 -5.26
CA LEU A 44 10.91 16.27 -5.44
C LEU A 44 9.66 16.88 -6.06
N PHE A 45 9.43 18.20 -5.95
CA PHE A 45 8.28 18.87 -6.58
C PHE A 45 8.22 18.65 -8.10
N PRO A 46 9.28 18.92 -8.88
CA PRO A 46 9.25 18.65 -10.32
C PRO A 46 9.13 17.15 -10.65
N VAL A 47 9.67 16.27 -9.80
CA VAL A 47 9.53 14.80 -9.98
C VAL A 47 8.07 14.38 -9.79
N ARG A 48 7.41 14.83 -8.72
CA ARG A 48 5.98 14.59 -8.49
C ARG A 48 5.14 15.09 -9.67
N ASP A 49 5.41 16.30 -10.13
CA ASP A 49 4.63 16.92 -11.20
C ASP A 49 4.80 16.17 -12.53
N ASP A 50 6.02 15.71 -12.83
CA ASP A 50 6.31 14.87 -14.00
C ASP A 50 5.66 13.49 -13.90
N LEU A 51 5.76 12.83 -12.74
CA LEU A 51 5.10 11.54 -12.49
C LEU A 51 3.57 11.66 -12.66
N ASN A 52 2.94 12.62 -12.00
CA ASN A 52 1.49 12.81 -12.11
C ASN A 52 1.07 13.13 -13.54
N LYS A 53 1.79 14.03 -14.23
CA LYS A 53 1.43 14.43 -15.59
C LYS A 53 1.63 13.31 -16.60
N ASN A 54 2.78 12.64 -16.55
CA ASN A 54 3.26 11.83 -17.66
C ASN A 54 3.34 10.33 -17.35
N LEU A 55 3.39 9.90 -16.07
CA LEU A 55 3.30 8.48 -15.70
C LEU A 55 1.87 8.10 -15.32
N PHE A 56 1.26 8.87 -14.39
CA PHE A 56 -0.08 8.60 -13.85
C PHE A 56 -1.19 9.36 -14.59
N ASN A 57 -1.00 9.67 -15.88
CA ASN A 57 -2.03 10.23 -16.77
C ASN A 57 -2.85 11.41 -16.19
N GLY A 58 -2.17 12.41 -15.61
CA GLY A 58 -2.81 13.55 -14.95
C GLY A 58 -3.21 13.31 -13.50
N GLY A 59 -2.53 12.41 -12.79
CA GLY A 59 -2.77 12.11 -11.38
C GLY A 59 -3.95 11.17 -11.16
N GLN A 60 -4.05 10.11 -11.95
CA GLN A 60 -5.05 9.05 -11.83
C GLN A 60 -4.55 7.90 -10.95
N CYS A 61 -5.48 7.25 -10.24
CA CYS A 61 -5.25 5.93 -9.65
C CYS A 61 -5.49 4.87 -10.73
N ASN A 62 -4.46 4.60 -11.52
CA ASN A 62 -4.51 3.71 -12.68
C ASN A 62 -3.53 2.54 -12.51
N ASP A 63 -3.39 1.73 -13.56
CA ASP A 63 -2.47 0.60 -13.58
C ASP A 63 -1.01 0.96 -13.28
N GLU A 64 -0.43 2.07 -13.75
CA GLU A 64 0.95 2.44 -13.32
C GLU A 64 0.99 2.91 -11.87
N ALA A 65 -0.05 3.55 -11.34
CA ALA A 65 -0.09 3.89 -9.92
C ALA A 65 -0.04 2.61 -9.07
N HIS A 66 -0.82 1.59 -9.44
CA HIS A 66 -0.85 0.30 -8.75
C HIS A 66 0.48 -0.45 -8.88
N GLU A 67 1.10 -0.39 -10.05
CA GLU A 67 2.37 -1.08 -10.30
C GLU A 67 3.58 -0.38 -9.68
N ALA A 68 3.63 0.95 -9.71
CA ALA A 68 4.63 1.73 -8.98
C ALA A 68 4.54 1.44 -7.48
N PHE A 69 3.32 1.26 -6.99
CA PHE A 69 3.09 0.87 -5.62
C PHE A 69 3.53 -0.57 -5.33
N ARG A 70 3.15 -1.55 -6.15
CA ARG A 70 3.65 -2.94 -6.03
C ARG A 70 5.17 -2.98 -5.98
N LEU A 71 5.85 -2.21 -6.84
CA LEU A 71 7.31 -2.15 -6.89
C LEU A 71 7.93 -1.75 -5.55
N THR A 72 7.27 -0.89 -4.76
CA THR A 72 7.77 -0.50 -3.42
C THR A 72 7.89 -1.68 -2.45
N PHE A 73 6.93 -2.62 -2.49
CA PHE A 73 6.94 -3.80 -1.64
C PHE A 73 8.00 -4.80 -2.09
N HIS A 74 8.07 -5.06 -3.40
CA HIS A 74 9.00 -6.05 -3.96
C HIS A 74 10.47 -5.62 -3.82
N ASP A 75 10.76 -4.32 -3.83
CA ASP A 75 12.06 -3.78 -3.42
C ASP A 75 12.26 -3.98 -1.92
N ALA A 76 11.37 -3.41 -1.09
CA ALA A 76 11.60 -3.28 0.34
C ALA A 76 11.61 -4.60 1.12
N ILE A 77 10.76 -5.56 0.78
CA ILE A 77 10.62 -6.81 1.56
C ILE A 77 11.82 -7.76 1.36
N ALA A 78 12.66 -7.50 0.35
CA ALA A 78 13.81 -8.32 -0.01
C ALA A 78 15.03 -8.04 0.90
N ILE A 79 14.84 -8.28 2.20
CA ILE A 79 15.85 -8.18 3.27
C ILE A 79 15.65 -9.33 4.26
N SER A 80 16.71 -9.97 4.75
CA SER A 80 16.60 -11.09 5.69
C SER A 80 17.72 -11.09 6.74
N PRO A 81 17.44 -10.58 7.96
CA PRO A 81 18.30 -10.76 9.13
C PRO A 81 18.63 -12.23 9.41
N ALA A 82 17.71 -13.17 9.14
CA ALA A 82 17.98 -14.60 9.32
C ALA A 82 19.06 -15.13 8.37
N LEU A 83 19.15 -14.64 7.13
CA LEU A 83 20.24 -14.97 6.21
C LEU A 83 21.55 -14.32 6.65
N GLU A 84 21.53 -13.06 7.08
CA GLU A 84 22.71 -12.36 7.60
C GLU A 84 23.30 -13.06 8.83
N ALA A 85 22.45 -13.54 9.74
CA ALA A 85 22.87 -14.34 10.90
C ALA A 85 23.56 -15.67 10.52
N GLN A 86 23.34 -16.16 9.30
CA GLN A 86 24.01 -17.33 8.74
C GLN A 86 25.27 -16.98 7.93
N GLY A 87 25.68 -15.71 7.90
CA GLY A 87 26.81 -15.23 7.12
C GLY A 87 26.56 -15.19 5.61
N LYS A 88 25.28 -15.07 5.19
CA LYS A 88 24.88 -14.89 3.79
C LYS A 88 24.25 -13.52 3.64
N PHE A 89 24.52 -12.85 2.52
CA PHE A 89 23.84 -11.60 2.21
C PHE A 89 22.32 -11.84 2.16
N GLY A 90 21.58 -11.06 2.94
CA GLY A 90 20.13 -11.19 3.12
C GLY A 90 19.30 -10.26 2.25
N GLY A 91 19.93 -9.42 1.40
CA GLY A 91 19.25 -8.33 0.70
C GLY A 91 19.23 -7.04 1.52
N GLY A 92 19.17 -5.88 0.85
CA GLY A 92 19.31 -4.57 1.48
C GLY A 92 18.00 -3.85 1.80
N GLY A 93 16.85 -4.45 1.49
CA GLY A 93 15.55 -3.86 1.78
C GLY A 93 15.18 -2.80 0.76
N ALA A 94 14.69 -1.64 1.20
CA ALA A 94 14.29 -0.55 0.31
C ALA A 94 15.51 0.15 -0.28
N ASP A 95 16.30 -0.52 -1.12
CA ASP A 95 17.61 -0.06 -1.60
C ASP A 95 17.68 0.08 -3.14
N GLY A 96 16.55 -0.09 -3.83
CA GLY A 96 16.48 0.01 -5.28
C GLY A 96 17.09 -1.17 -6.03
N SER A 97 17.48 -2.24 -5.32
CA SER A 97 18.14 -3.42 -5.89
C SER A 97 17.32 -4.04 -7.02
N ILE A 98 16.00 -4.10 -6.90
CA ILE A 98 15.12 -4.66 -7.93
C ILE A 98 15.19 -3.91 -9.27
N VAL A 99 15.51 -2.61 -9.25
CA VAL A 99 15.72 -1.80 -10.47
C VAL A 99 17.17 -1.86 -10.93
N ILE A 100 18.13 -1.70 -10.01
CA ILE A 100 19.58 -1.67 -10.28
C ILE A 100 20.04 -3.00 -10.88
N PHE A 101 19.55 -4.10 -10.34
CA PHE A 101 19.83 -5.47 -10.75
C PHE A 101 18.59 -6.14 -11.37
N SER A 102 17.83 -5.36 -12.13
CA SER A 102 16.58 -5.81 -12.78
C SER A 102 16.77 -7.00 -13.72
N ASP A 103 17.96 -7.22 -14.28
CA ASP A 103 18.29 -8.40 -15.09
C ASP A 103 18.36 -9.71 -14.29
N VAL A 104 18.54 -9.62 -12.97
CA VAL A 104 18.53 -10.74 -12.02
C VAL A 104 17.17 -10.84 -11.33
N GLU A 105 16.75 -9.78 -10.62
CA GLU A 105 15.65 -9.88 -9.65
C GLU A 105 14.28 -10.03 -10.31
N THR A 106 14.08 -9.46 -11.50
CA THR A 106 12.81 -9.64 -12.24
C THR A 106 12.65 -11.04 -12.85
N LYS A 107 13.68 -11.89 -12.73
CA LYS A 107 13.62 -13.31 -13.16
C LYS A 107 13.17 -14.24 -12.05
N PHE A 108 13.06 -13.75 -10.82
CA PHE A 108 12.47 -14.49 -9.72
C PHE A 108 10.96 -14.60 -9.94
N HIS A 109 10.39 -15.77 -9.66
CA HIS A 109 8.97 -16.04 -9.89
C HIS A 109 8.03 -15.02 -9.20
N PRO A 110 8.27 -14.58 -7.95
CA PRO A 110 7.41 -13.58 -7.30
C PRO A 110 7.41 -12.21 -8.01
N ASN A 111 8.48 -11.89 -8.73
CA ASN A 111 8.70 -10.58 -9.36
C ASN A 111 8.19 -10.52 -10.80
N VAL A 112 7.46 -11.54 -11.27
CA VAL A 112 6.89 -11.56 -12.62
C VAL A 112 6.08 -10.29 -12.91
N GLY A 113 6.27 -9.73 -14.11
CA GLY A 113 5.63 -8.50 -14.59
C GLY A 113 6.34 -7.19 -14.18
N LEU A 114 7.24 -7.21 -13.20
CA LEU A 114 7.90 -5.98 -12.73
C LEU A 114 8.98 -5.47 -13.69
N ASP A 115 9.46 -6.27 -14.64
CA ASP A 115 10.38 -5.80 -15.68
C ASP A 115 9.74 -4.76 -16.61
N GLU A 116 8.45 -4.92 -16.95
CA GLU A 116 7.69 -3.91 -17.70
C GLU A 116 7.57 -2.60 -16.91
N VAL A 117 7.19 -2.70 -15.63
CA VAL A 117 7.05 -1.55 -14.72
C VAL A 117 8.35 -0.76 -14.65
N ILE A 118 9.47 -1.46 -14.46
CA ILE A 118 10.81 -0.85 -14.39
C ILE A 118 11.18 -0.19 -15.72
N ALA A 119 10.87 -0.84 -16.85
CA ALA A 119 11.13 -0.27 -18.18
C ALA A 119 10.35 1.04 -18.40
N ILE A 120 9.08 1.09 -18.00
CA ILE A 120 8.22 2.28 -18.10
C ILE A 120 8.72 3.41 -17.19
N GLN A 121 9.16 3.10 -15.98
CA GLN A 121 9.61 4.10 -15.02
C GLN A 121 11.05 4.61 -15.28
N LYS A 122 11.88 3.84 -15.98
CA LYS A 122 13.29 4.16 -16.23
C LYS A 122 13.55 5.58 -16.78
N PRO A 123 12.78 6.11 -17.76
CA PRO A 123 12.98 7.47 -18.24
C PRO A 123 12.70 8.54 -17.17
N PHE A 124 11.77 8.28 -16.24
CA PHE A 124 11.42 9.20 -15.15
C PHE A 124 12.53 9.20 -14.09
N LEU A 125 13.00 8.01 -13.72
CA LEU A 125 14.16 7.84 -12.85
C LEU A 125 15.37 8.62 -13.38
N GLN A 126 15.73 8.44 -14.66
CA GLN A 126 16.89 9.08 -15.29
C GLN A 126 16.89 10.61 -15.23
N ARG A 127 15.71 11.25 -15.21
CA ARG A 127 15.58 12.72 -15.17
C ARG A 127 15.18 13.27 -13.80
N SER A 128 14.91 12.39 -12.83
CA SER A 128 14.58 12.78 -11.46
C SER A 128 15.79 13.25 -10.65
N ASN A 129 17.00 12.79 -11.01
CA ASN A 129 18.24 12.92 -10.22
C ASN A 129 18.15 12.38 -8.78
N LEU A 130 17.18 11.51 -8.49
CA LEU A 130 17.10 10.78 -7.23
C LEU A 130 18.00 9.54 -7.27
N SER A 131 18.32 9.00 -6.09
CA SER A 131 18.77 7.61 -6.01
C SER A 131 17.64 6.70 -6.52
N VAL A 132 18.01 5.52 -7.02
CA VAL A 132 17.03 4.53 -7.47
C VAL A 132 16.11 4.12 -6.32
N ALA A 133 16.70 3.90 -5.14
CA ALA A 133 15.98 3.56 -3.92
C ALA A 133 14.92 4.62 -3.53
N ASP A 134 15.27 5.90 -3.56
CA ASP A 134 14.33 6.98 -3.24
C ASP A 134 13.26 7.14 -4.32
N PHE A 135 13.62 6.96 -5.59
CA PHE A 135 12.68 7.07 -6.70
C PHE A 135 11.55 6.04 -6.60
N ILE A 136 11.85 4.76 -6.30
CA ILE A 136 10.83 3.70 -6.19
C ILE A 136 9.80 4.07 -5.12
N GLN A 137 10.26 4.36 -3.91
CA GLN A 137 9.39 4.68 -2.77
C GLN A 137 8.60 5.98 -3.03
N PHE A 138 9.23 6.99 -3.62
CA PHE A 138 8.56 8.24 -3.96
C PHE A 138 7.52 8.07 -5.07
N ALA A 139 7.81 7.31 -6.13
CA ALA A 139 6.89 7.06 -7.22
C ALA A 139 5.64 6.30 -6.74
N GLY A 140 5.82 5.26 -5.92
CA GLY A 140 4.70 4.54 -5.30
C GLY A 140 3.86 5.46 -4.40
N ALA A 141 4.50 6.29 -3.58
CA ALA A 141 3.79 7.24 -2.70
C ALA A 141 2.99 8.28 -3.50
N VAL A 142 3.55 8.84 -4.59
CA VAL A 142 2.85 9.77 -5.49
C VAL A 142 1.67 9.07 -6.17
N GLY A 143 1.87 7.86 -6.70
CA GLY A 143 0.84 7.09 -7.38
C GLY A 143 -0.37 6.81 -6.49
N ILE A 144 -0.16 6.29 -5.29
CA ILE A 144 -1.26 5.94 -4.38
C ILE A 144 -1.90 7.16 -3.72
N SER A 145 -1.19 8.28 -3.61
CA SER A 145 -1.79 9.55 -3.20
C SER A 145 -2.84 10.06 -4.20
N ASN A 146 -2.88 9.53 -5.43
CA ASN A 146 -3.93 9.85 -6.40
C ASN A 146 -5.23 9.05 -6.19
N CYS A 147 -5.19 7.97 -5.42
CA CYS A 147 -6.36 7.14 -5.13
C CYS A 147 -7.25 7.82 -4.07
N PRO A 148 -8.54 8.06 -4.34
CA PRO A 148 -9.46 8.59 -3.34
C PRO A 148 -9.52 7.71 -2.11
N GLY A 149 -9.44 8.31 -0.91
CA GLY A 149 -9.47 7.57 0.35
C GLY A 149 -8.09 7.19 0.92
N THR A 150 -7.00 7.39 0.18
CA THR A 150 -5.64 7.17 0.70
C THR A 150 -5.35 8.16 1.85
N PRO A 151 -4.68 7.76 2.94
CA PRO A 151 -4.16 8.70 3.94
C PRO A 151 -3.04 9.58 3.37
N PRO A 152 -2.71 10.73 3.96
CA PRO A 152 -1.44 11.39 3.68
C PRO A 152 -0.28 10.40 3.93
N LEU A 153 0.52 10.08 2.91
CA LEU A 153 1.58 9.08 3.03
C LEU A 153 2.90 9.70 3.50
N PRO A 154 3.75 8.95 4.22
CA PRO A 154 5.11 9.35 4.43
C PRO A 154 5.91 9.26 3.12
N ALA A 155 6.77 10.24 2.85
CA ALA A 155 7.78 10.18 1.79
C ALA A 155 9.13 10.63 2.34
N PHE A 156 9.96 9.66 2.70
CA PHE A 156 11.33 9.90 3.14
C PHE A 156 12.30 9.82 1.97
N VAL A 157 13.40 10.56 2.02
CA VAL A 157 14.52 10.46 1.07
C VAL A 157 15.85 10.37 1.80
N GLY A 158 16.88 9.82 1.14
CA GLY A 158 18.21 9.60 1.71
C GLY A 158 18.69 8.16 1.61
N ARG A 159 17.95 7.27 0.94
CA ARG A 159 18.33 5.86 0.79
C ARG A 159 19.55 5.74 -0.11
N LYS A 160 20.45 4.83 0.28
CA LYS A 160 21.61 4.46 -0.54
C LYS A 160 21.21 3.36 -1.52
N ASP A 161 21.65 3.54 -2.76
CA ASP A 161 21.45 2.55 -3.82
C ASP A 161 22.21 1.25 -3.51
N ALA A 162 21.56 0.13 -3.84
CA ALA A 162 22.07 -1.22 -3.66
C ALA A 162 23.42 -1.44 -4.36
N THR A 163 24.23 -2.31 -3.76
CA THR A 163 25.52 -2.75 -4.33
C THR A 163 25.53 -4.23 -4.73
N GLN A 164 24.49 -4.97 -4.37
CA GLN A 164 24.29 -6.39 -4.68
C GLN A 164 22.79 -6.66 -4.90
N PRO A 165 22.43 -7.62 -5.78
CA PRO A 165 21.03 -8.04 -5.93
C PRO A 165 20.53 -8.76 -4.69
N ALA A 166 19.26 -8.59 -4.37
CA ALA A 166 18.62 -9.36 -3.32
C ALA A 166 18.57 -10.87 -3.66
N PRO A 167 18.65 -11.76 -2.66
CA PRO A 167 18.39 -13.19 -2.85
C PRO A 167 16.94 -13.47 -3.27
N ASP A 168 16.74 -14.51 -4.09
CA ASP A 168 15.41 -15.07 -4.35
C ASP A 168 14.81 -15.73 -3.08
N GLY A 169 13.51 -15.97 -3.08
CA GLY A 169 12.75 -16.59 -1.97
C GLY A 169 12.40 -15.62 -0.85
N LEU A 170 12.65 -14.32 -1.03
CA LEU A 170 12.36 -13.28 -0.04
C LEU A 170 11.03 -12.57 -0.26
N VAL A 171 10.44 -12.66 -1.46
CA VAL A 171 9.12 -12.09 -1.72
C VAL A 171 8.05 -13.19 -1.57
N PRO A 172 6.98 -12.97 -0.78
CA PRO A 172 5.88 -13.94 -0.68
C PRO A 172 5.20 -14.24 -2.02
N GLU A 173 4.79 -15.49 -2.20
CA GLU A 173 4.03 -15.97 -3.36
C GLU A 173 2.56 -16.18 -2.97
N PRO A 174 1.61 -16.05 -3.92
CA PRO A 174 0.19 -16.18 -3.63
C PRO A 174 -0.22 -17.61 -3.22
N PHE A 175 0.66 -18.60 -3.40
CA PHE A 175 0.46 -20.00 -2.98
C PHE A 175 1.24 -20.38 -1.71
N HIS A 176 1.97 -19.44 -1.10
CA HIS A 176 2.60 -19.69 0.19
C HIS A 176 1.53 -19.83 1.27
N THR A 177 1.78 -20.75 2.21
CA THR A 177 0.91 -20.93 3.38
C THR A 177 0.95 -19.69 4.28
N VAL A 178 -0.11 -19.48 5.08
CA VAL A 178 -0.14 -18.43 6.10
C VAL A 178 1.12 -18.45 6.97
N ASP A 179 1.55 -19.62 7.46
CA ASP A 179 2.75 -19.74 8.28
C ASP A 179 4.01 -19.22 7.58
N THR A 180 4.17 -19.54 6.29
CA THR A 180 5.30 -19.06 5.47
C THR A 180 5.26 -17.55 5.31
N ILE A 181 4.08 -16.97 5.05
CA ILE A 181 3.92 -15.53 4.86
C ILE A 181 4.22 -14.80 6.18
N LEU A 182 3.59 -15.21 7.29
CA LEU A 182 3.81 -14.59 8.59
C LEU A 182 5.28 -14.66 9.03
N ALA A 183 5.94 -15.81 8.84
CA ALA A 183 7.37 -15.95 9.14
C ALA A 183 8.25 -15.05 8.25
N ARG A 184 7.86 -14.84 6.98
CA ARG A 184 8.60 -13.97 6.05
C ARG A 184 8.53 -12.51 6.47
N PHE A 185 7.34 -12.02 6.82
CA PHE A 185 7.15 -10.66 7.32
C PHE A 185 7.87 -10.42 8.65
N ASN A 186 7.83 -11.42 9.55
CA ASN A 186 8.55 -11.35 10.82
C ASN A 186 10.07 -11.30 10.62
N ASP A 187 10.63 -12.10 9.72
CA ASP A 187 12.05 -12.02 9.38
C ASP A 187 12.41 -10.66 8.76
N ALA A 188 11.64 -10.17 7.79
CA ALA A 188 11.97 -8.96 7.02
C ALA A 188 12.13 -7.71 7.90
N GLY A 189 11.17 -7.47 8.79
CA GLY A 189 11.09 -6.22 9.56
C GLY A 189 10.62 -6.39 10.99
N GLY A 190 10.50 -7.62 11.49
CA GLY A 190 9.88 -7.89 12.79
C GLY A 190 8.37 -7.71 12.79
N PHE A 191 7.73 -7.68 11.61
CA PHE A 191 6.29 -7.46 11.49
C PHE A 191 5.51 -8.65 12.06
N ASP A 192 4.48 -8.36 12.84
CA ASP A 192 3.60 -9.39 13.41
C ASP A 192 2.48 -9.81 12.43
N GLU A 193 1.62 -10.73 12.87
CA GLU A 193 0.49 -11.20 12.08
C GLU A 193 -0.54 -10.11 11.73
N LEU A 194 -0.70 -9.10 12.59
CA LEU A 194 -1.64 -8.00 12.35
C LEU A 194 -1.04 -7.03 11.33
N GLU A 195 0.23 -6.67 11.50
CA GLU A 195 0.97 -5.83 10.56
C GLU A 195 1.04 -6.48 9.18
N THR A 196 1.13 -7.82 9.09
CA THR A 196 1.02 -8.55 7.82
C THR A 196 -0.33 -8.29 7.12
N VAL A 197 -1.44 -8.23 7.87
CA VAL A 197 -2.75 -7.84 7.29
C VAL A 197 -2.74 -6.37 6.85
N TRP A 198 -2.02 -5.49 7.56
CA TRP A 198 -1.93 -4.06 7.21
C TRP A 198 -1.22 -3.85 5.87
N PHE A 199 -0.20 -4.66 5.57
CA PHE A 199 0.44 -4.66 4.26
C PHE A 199 -0.55 -4.98 3.13
N LEU A 200 -1.48 -5.91 3.37
CA LEU A 200 -2.47 -6.33 2.38
C LEU A 200 -3.61 -5.32 2.16
N ILE A 201 -3.67 -4.23 2.94
CA ILE A 201 -4.50 -3.07 2.56
C ILE A 201 -4.13 -2.61 1.14
N ALA A 202 -2.87 -2.79 0.72
CA ALA A 202 -2.41 -2.51 -0.63
C ALA A 202 -3.29 -3.10 -1.74
N HIS A 203 -3.92 -4.25 -1.50
CA HIS A 203 -4.73 -4.95 -2.50
C HIS A 203 -6.07 -4.27 -2.81
N THR A 204 -6.47 -3.23 -2.06
CA THR A 204 -7.64 -2.39 -2.39
C THR A 204 -7.45 -1.55 -3.67
N VAL A 205 -6.21 -1.28 -4.06
CA VAL A 205 -5.86 -0.51 -5.28
C VAL A 205 -4.90 -1.32 -6.14
N ALA A 206 -5.36 -2.51 -6.56
CA ALA A 206 -4.51 -3.49 -7.22
C ALA A 206 -5.28 -4.39 -8.19
N ALA A 207 -4.52 -4.98 -9.11
CA ALA A 207 -4.98 -5.96 -10.07
C ALA A 207 -3.86 -6.92 -10.46
N GLN A 208 -4.22 -8.08 -11.00
CA GLN A 208 -3.27 -9.04 -11.55
C GLN A 208 -3.12 -8.88 -13.07
N ASN A 209 -1.88 -9.01 -13.55
CA ASN A 209 -1.56 -9.05 -14.98
C ASN A 209 -1.05 -10.44 -15.42
N ASP A 210 -0.22 -11.07 -14.59
CA ASP A 210 0.62 -12.19 -15.02
C ASP A 210 0.24 -13.56 -14.46
N ILE A 211 -0.64 -13.61 -13.45
CA ILE A 211 -1.09 -14.89 -12.88
C ILE A 211 -2.00 -15.59 -13.87
N ASP A 212 -3.00 -14.88 -14.40
CA ASP A 212 -3.76 -15.24 -15.58
C ASP A 212 -3.60 -14.17 -16.68
N PRO A 213 -2.62 -14.35 -17.59
CA PRO A 213 -2.37 -13.42 -18.68
C PRO A 213 -3.51 -13.30 -19.71
N SER A 214 -4.54 -14.15 -19.64
CA SER A 214 -5.71 -14.03 -20.53
C SER A 214 -6.70 -12.94 -20.10
N ILE A 215 -6.57 -12.45 -18.87
CA ILE A 215 -7.42 -11.43 -18.26
C ILE A 215 -6.57 -10.42 -17.46
N PRO A 216 -5.61 -9.73 -18.09
CA PRO A 216 -4.76 -8.77 -17.39
C PRO A 216 -5.58 -7.61 -16.82
N ARG A 217 -5.05 -6.93 -15.80
CA ARG A 217 -5.70 -5.85 -15.07
C ARG A 217 -7.00 -6.27 -14.38
N THR A 218 -7.18 -7.56 -14.07
CA THR A 218 -8.34 -8.03 -13.29
C THR A 218 -8.13 -7.69 -11.81
N PRO A 219 -8.99 -6.86 -11.20
CA PRO A 219 -8.78 -6.33 -9.85
C PRO A 219 -9.05 -7.36 -8.75
N PHE A 220 -8.54 -7.06 -7.54
CA PHE A 220 -8.77 -7.88 -6.34
C PHE A 220 -10.04 -7.50 -5.56
N ASP A 221 -10.65 -6.36 -5.88
CA ASP A 221 -11.95 -5.94 -5.38
C ASP A 221 -12.76 -5.23 -6.49
N SER A 222 -13.97 -4.78 -6.15
CA SER A 222 -14.87 -4.10 -7.08
C SER A 222 -14.60 -2.60 -7.28
N THR A 223 -13.68 -2.01 -6.52
CA THR A 223 -13.38 -0.58 -6.49
C THR A 223 -11.87 -0.31 -6.56
N PRO A 224 -11.16 -0.85 -7.58
CA PRO A 224 -9.70 -0.86 -7.58
C PRO A 224 -9.05 0.51 -7.77
N ASP A 225 -9.83 1.56 -8.04
CA ASP A 225 -9.37 2.95 -8.13
C ASP A 225 -9.60 3.74 -6.84
N VAL A 226 -10.13 3.10 -5.78
CA VAL A 226 -10.50 3.72 -4.50
C VAL A 226 -9.85 2.97 -3.34
N PHE A 227 -9.29 3.70 -2.39
CA PHE A 227 -8.61 3.14 -1.23
C PHE A 227 -9.59 2.95 -0.06
N ASP A 228 -10.29 1.80 -0.04
CA ASP A 228 -11.37 1.54 0.90
C ASP A 228 -11.39 0.11 1.48
N GLY A 229 -12.47 -0.25 2.17
CA GLY A 229 -12.64 -1.54 2.83
C GLY A 229 -13.15 -2.68 1.93
N GLN A 230 -13.41 -2.44 0.64
CA GLN A 230 -14.09 -3.41 -0.24
C GLN A 230 -13.29 -4.68 -0.43
N PHE A 231 -11.96 -4.60 -0.62
CA PHE A 231 -11.09 -5.78 -0.63
C PHE A 231 -11.32 -6.70 0.59
N PHE A 232 -11.38 -6.14 1.80
CA PHE A 232 -11.60 -6.92 3.03
C PHE A 232 -13.02 -7.51 3.11
N ILE A 233 -14.02 -6.80 2.59
CA ILE A 233 -15.41 -7.28 2.53
C ILE A 233 -15.56 -8.41 1.52
N GLU A 234 -15.05 -8.21 0.31
CA GLU A 234 -15.27 -9.09 -0.84
C GLU A 234 -14.48 -10.38 -0.70
N THR A 235 -13.27 -10.34 -0.16
CA THR A 235 -12.49 -11.56 0.16
C THR A 235 -13.17 -12.45 1.21
N GLN A 236 -14.03 -11.90 2.07
CA GLN A 236 -14.84 -12.67 3.02
C GLN A 236 -16.04 -13.37 2.38
N LEU A 237 -16.44 -12.96 1.16
CA LEU A 237 -17.53 -13.62 0.44
C LEU A 237 -17.12 -15.00 -0.06
N ARG A 238 -18.07 -15.94 -0.10
CA ARG A 238 -17.89 -17.27 -0.68
C ARG A 238 -17.49 -17.15 -2.15
N GLY A 239 -16.36 -17.78 -2.51
CA GLY A 239 -15.94 -17.91 -3.90
C GLY A 239 -16.91 -18.80 -4.69
N THR A 240 -17.27 -18.39 -5.90
CA THR A 240 -18.25 -19.13 -6.74
C THR A 240 -17.77 -19.35 -8.17
N LEU A 241 -16.75 -18.64 -8.63
CA LEU A 241 -16.24 -18.73 -10.00
C LEU A 241 -14.75 -18.36 -10.07
N PHE A 242 -14.10 -18.68 -11.18
CA PHE A 242 -12.85 -18.03 -11.58
C PHE A 242 -13.19 -17.00 -12.67
N PRO A 243 -12.66 -15.76 -12.62
CA PRO A 243 -12.94 -14.74 -13.64
C PRO A 243 -12.34 -15.11 -15.00
N GLY A 244 -11.27 -15.91 -15.00
CA GLY A 244 -10.59 -16.45 -16.17
C GLY A 244 -10.40 -17.97 -16.05
N LYS A 245 -9.18 -18.44 -16.28
CA LYS A 245 -8.81 -19.85 -16.23
C LYS A 245 -8.71 -20.33 -14.77
N GLY A 246 -9.44 -21.41 -14.44
CA GLY A 246 -9.29 -22.11 -13.17
C GLY A 246 -8.04 -23.02 -13.12
N GLY A 247 -7.59 -23.36 -11.91
CA GLY A 247 -6.48 -24.30 -11.69
C GLY A 247 -5.08 -23.72 -11.90
N ILE A 248 -4.95 -22.39 -11.84
CA ILE A 248 -3.66 -21.71 -11.76
C ILE A 248 -3.18 -21.77 -10.30
N GLN A 249 -1.91 -22.06 -10.07
CA GLN A 249 -1.34 -22.11 -8.71
C GLN A 249 -1.48 -20.75 -8.01
N GLY A 250 -1.86 -20.75 -6.74
CA GLY A 250 -2.04 -19.51 -5.97
C GLY A 250 -3.34 -18.77 -6.25
N THR A 251 -4.30 -19.39 -6.97
CA THR A 251 -5.62 -18.79 -7.22
C THR A 251 -6.74 -19.64 -6.64
N VAL A 252 -7.78 -18.97 -6.19
CA VAL A 252 -9.03 -19.60 -5.73
C VAL A 252 -10.23 -18.92 -6.36
N GLN A 253 -11.41 -19.49 -6.18
CA GLN A 253 -12.63 -18.87 -6.70
C GLN A 253 -12.88 -17.50 -6.03
N SER A 254 -13.22 -16.51 -6.86
CA SER A 254 -13.68 -15.19 -6.44
C SER A 254 -15.22 -15.16 -6.34
N PRO A 255 -15.80 -14.16 -5.66
CA PRO A 255 -17.23 -14.05 -5.45
C PRO A 255 -17.94 -13.27 -6.59
N LEU A 256 -17.21 -12.45 -7.34
CA LEU A 256 -17.72 -11.60 -8.41
C LEU A 256 -17.13 -11.93 -9.78
N LYS A 257 -17.94 -11.77 -10.83
CA LYS A 257 -17.44 -11.77 -12.21
C LYS A 257 -16.47 -10.62 -12.39
N GLY A 258 -15.30 -10.86 -12.97
CA GLY A 258 -14.30 -9.82 -13.20
C GLY A 258 -13.47 -9.44 -11.96
N GLU A 259 -13.67 -10.10 -10.82
CA GLU A 259 -12.80 -9.98 -9.63
C GLU A 259 -11.90 -11.21 -9.55
N PHE A 260 -10.63 -11.01 -9.21
CA PHE A 260 -9.63 -12.07 -9.02
C PHE A 260 -9.37 -12.30 -7.53
N ARG A 261 -9.07 -13.54 -7.13
CA ARG A 261 -8.75 -13.85 -5.74
C ARG A 261 -7.50 -14.71 -5.62
N LEU A 262 -6.52 -14.20 -4.88
CA LEU A 262 -5.31 -14.94 -4.50
C LEU A 262 -5.63 -15.95 -3.39
N GLN A 263 -4.93 -17.09 -3.41
CA GLN A 263 -5.06 -18.10 -2.36
C GLN A 263 -4.58 -17.55 -1.01
N SER A 264 -3.45 -16.85 -0.97
CA SER A 264 -2.91 -16.20 0.23
C SER A 264 -3.93 -15.30 0.91
N ASP A 265 -4.59 -14.42 0.16
CA ASP A 265 -5.57 -13.47 0.70
C ASP A 265 -6.81 -14.21 1.22
N HIS A 266 -7.26 -15.23 0.50
CA HIS A 266 -8.36 -16.08 0.93
C HIS A 266 -8.09 -16.78 2.27
N GLU A 267 -6.86 -17.30 2.44
CA GLU A 267 -6.42 -17.99 3.64
C GLU A 267 -6.21 -17.02 4.81
N LEU A 268 -5.54 -15.89 4.59
CA LEU A 268 -5.33 -14.86 5.62
C LEU A 268 -6.64 -14.22 6.10
N ALA A 269 -7.65 -14.08 5.24
CA ALA A 269 -8.99 -13.64 5.63
C ALA A 269 -9.73 -14.64 6.53
N ARG A 270 -9.24 -15.88 6.65
CA ARG A 270 -9.91 -16.99 7.34
C ARG A 270 -9.07 -17.64 8.45
N ASP A 271 -7.77 -17.37 8.51
CA ASP A 271 -6.90 -17.87 9.58
C ASP A 271 -7.23 -17.21 10.92
N SER A 272 -7.29 -18.00 11.99
CA SER A 272 -7.65 -17.53 13.32
C SER A 272 -6.75 -16.42 13.89
N ARG A 273 -5.51 -16.31 13.40
CA ARG A 273 -4.54 -15.29 13.83
C ARG A 273 -4.83 -13.92 13.19
N THR A 274 -5.41 -13.90 11.99
CA THR A 274 -5.51 -12.70 11.15
C THR A 274 -6.95 -12.30 10.85
N ALA A 275 -7.92 -13.23 10.90
CA ALA A 275 -9.30 -13.01 10.45
C ALA A 275 -10.03 -11.86 11.16
N CYS A 276 -9.78 -11.63 12.46
CA CYS A 276 -10.41 -10.51 13.16
C CYS A 276 -9.82 -9.15 12.76
N GLU A 277 -8.52 -9.07 12.52
CA GLU A 277 -7.89 -7.86 12.00
C GLU A 277 -8.32 -7.62 10.56
N TRP A 278 -8.41 -8.67 9.74
CA TRP A 278 -8.95 -8.61 8.39
C TRP A 278 -10.36 -8.01 8.36
N GLN A 279 -11.28 -8.56 9.16
CA GLN A 279 -12.66 -8.08 9.25
C GLN A 279 -12.73 -6.62 9.75
N SER A 280 -11.81 -6.19 10.60
CA SER A 280 -11.83 -4.86 11.20
C SER A 280 -11.67 -3.72 10.19
N PHE A 281 -11.05 -3.97 9.04
CA PHE A 281 -10.84 -2.95 8.01
C PHE A 281 -12.06 -2.71 7.13
N GLY A 282 -12.95 -3.70 6.99
CA GLY A 282 -14.08 -3.59 6.07
C GLY A 282 -14.99 -2.39 6.32
N THR A 283 -15.10 -1.92 7.57
CA THR A 283 -15.97 -0.78 7.93
C THR A 283 -15.29 0.39 8.64
N ASP A 284 -13.99 0.30 8.92
CA ASP A 284 -13.26 1.32 9.67
C ASP A 284 -12.19 2.00 8.80
N GLN A 285 -12.63 2.99 8.01
CA GLN A 285 -11.76 3.74 7.11
C GLN A 285 -10.63 4.46 7.87
N ALA A 286 -10.90 4.95 9.09
CA ALA A 286 -9.89 5.67 9.87
C ALA A 286 -8.80 4.70 10.35
N LYS A 287 -9.18 3.49 10.79
CA LYS A 287 -8.22 2.43 11.10
C LYS A 287 -7.43 2.02 9.87
N LEU A 288 -8.10 1.75 8.74
CA LEU A 288 -7.48 1.39 7.46
C LEU A 288 -6.41 2.42 7.05
N GLN A 289 -6.78 3.69 7.00
CA GLN A 289 -5.89 4.81 6.70
C GLN A 289 -4.71 4.91 7.68
N ASN A 290 -4.97 4.81 8.98
CA ASN A 290 -3.91 4.93 9.98
C ASN A 290 -2.90 3.78 9.92
N ARG A 291 -3.39 2.53 9.78
CA ARG A 291 -2.52 1.35 9.70
C ARG A 291 -1.73 1.31 8.41
N PHE A 292 -2.36 1.69 7.30
CA PHE A 292 -1.65 1.77 6.03
C PHE A 292 -0.57 2.86 6.02
N GLN A 293 -0.87 4.05 6.52
CA GLN A 293 0.12 5.13 6.64
C GLN A 293 1.35 4.68 7.43
N PHE A 294 1.13 3.97 8.55
CA PHE A 294 2.20 3.42 9.36
C PHE A 294 3.02 2.37 8.61
N ILE A 295 2.36 1.37 8.04
CA ILE A 295 3.07 0.22 7.45
C ILE A 295 3.79 0.59 6.15
N PHE A 296 3.24 1.52 5.36
CA PHE A 296 3.92 2.07 4.18
C PHE A 296 5.21 2.80 4.58
N GLY A 297 5.17 3.57 5.68
CA GLY A 297 6.36 4.22 6.24
C GLY A 297 7.40 3.22 6.74
N ALA A 298 6.97 2.20 7.49
CA ALA A 298 7.86 1.17 8.02
C ALA A 298 8.51 0.34 6.90
N MET A 299 7.72 -0.08 5.89
CA MET A 299 8.19 -0.78 4.71
C MET A 299 9.26 0.01 3.97
N GLY A 300 8.99 1.28 3.66
CA GLY A 300 9.93 2.13 2.94
C GLY A 300 11.23 2.41 3.71
N GLN A 301 11.33 2.03 4.97
CA GLN A 301 12.52 2.20 5.82
C GLN A 301 13.30 0.91 6.07
N LEU A 302 12.83 -0.24 5.56
CA LEU A 302 13.55 -1.52 5.68
C LEU A 302 14.97 -1.39 5.12
N GLY A 303 15.97 -1.75 5.93
CA GLY A 303 17.38 -1.65 5.59
C GLY A 303 18.05 -0.30 5.89
N HIS A 304 17.31 0.69 6.41
CA HIS A 304 17.81 2.03 6.70
C HIS A 304 17.57 2.45 8.15
N ASP A 305 18.43 3.31 8.69
CA ASP A 305 18.14 4.03 9.94
C ASP A 305 17.19 5.19 9.62
N PRO A 306 15.98 5.24 10.20
CA PRO A 306 15.06 6.35 9.97
C PRO A 306 15.63 7.73 10.32
N ASN A 307 16.64 7.81 11.20
CA ASN A 307 17.31 9.06 11.56
C ASN A 307 18.24 9.60 10.46
N ASP A 308 18.65 8.75 9.52
CA ASP A 308 19.47 9.14 8.37
C ASP A 308 18.61 9.65 7.19
N LEU A 309 17.28 9.52 7.29
CA LEU A 309 16.35 9.93 6.25
C LEU A 309 15.76 11.31 6.51
N ILE A 310 15.42 12.00 5.42
CA ILE A 310 14.79 13.32 5.44
C ILE A 310 13.30 13.14 5.13
N ASP A 311 12.44 13.63 6.02
CA ASP A 311 11.00 13.68 5.79
C ASP A 311 10.67 14.74 4.72
N CYS A 312 10.18 14.28 3.58
CA CYS A 312 9.69 15.08 2.47
C CYS A 312 8.22 14.80 2.15
N SER A 313 7.46 14.27 3.11
CA SER A 313 6.04 13.91 2.96
C SER A 313 5.18 15.09 2.50
N GLU A 314 5.56 16.31 2.87
CA GLU A 314 4.88 17.55 2.44
C GLU A 314 4.88 17.81 0.93
N VAL A 315 5.72 17.10 0.17
CA VAL A 315 5.76 17.21 -1.29
C VAL A 315 4.59 16.46 -1.92
N LEU A 316 4.11 15.39 -1.30
CA LEU A 316 3.01 14.59 -1.83
C LEU A 316 1.73 15.42 -1.95
N PRO A 317 0.87 15.14 -2.95
CA PRO A 317 -0.43 15.80 -3.05
C PRO A 317 -1.33 15.38 -1.89
N ASN A 318 -2.29 16.23 -1.54
CA ASN A 318 -3.38 15.82 -0.64
C ASN A 318 -4.27 14.81 -1.37
N PRO A 319 -4.46 13.59 -0.84
CA PRO A 319 -5.29 12.61 -1.51
C PRO A 319 -6.74 13.07 -1.65
N PRO A 320 -7.44 12.70 -2.73
CA PRO A 320 -8.87 12.97 -2.85
C PRO A 320 -9.66 12.28 -1.71
N PRO A 321 -10.75 12.88 -1.22
CA PRO A 321 -11.57 12.25 -0.20
C PRO A 321 -12.27 11.00 -0.73
N LEU A 322 -12.50 10.03 0.15
CA LEU A 322 -13.28 8.84 -0.17
C LEU A 322 -14.71 9.22 -0.60
N THR A 323 -15.21 8.56 -1.65
CA THR A 323 -16.56 8.77 -2.19
C THR A 323 -17.50 7.59 -1.97
N THR A 324 -16.96 6.43 -1.60
CA THR A 324 -17.69 5.18 -1.36
C THR A 324 -17.98 4.99 0.12
N THR A 325 -18.89 4.07 0.40
CA THR A 325 -19.15 3.57 1.75
C THR A 325 -19.11 2.04 1.72
N PRO A 326 -18.70 1.36 2.81
CA PRO A 326 -18.73 -0.10 2.92
C PRO A 326 -20.08 -0.71 2.51
N HIS A 327 -20.07 -1.64 1.56
CA HIS A 327 -21.28 -2.24 1.00
C HIS A 327 -21.04 -3.68 0.52
N PHE A 328 -22.12 -4.44 0.42
CA PHE A 328 -22.09 -5.67 -0.38
C PHE A 328 -22.32 -5.31 -1.85
N PRO A 329 -21.52 -5.87 -2.77
CA PRO A 329 -21.78 -5.76 -4.20
C PRO A 329 -23.18 -6.25 -4.56
N ALA A 330 -23.74 -5.74 -5.66
CA ALA A 330 -25.09 -6.10 -6.09
C ALA A 330 -25.27 -7.63 -6.20
N GLY A 331 -26.35 -8.14 -5.60
CA GLY A 331 -26.63 -9.59 -5.54
C GLY A 331 -25.87 -10.36 -4.44
N LYS A 332 -25.07 -9.69 -3.60
CA LYS A 332 -24.44 -10.27 -2.41
C LYS A 332 -25.09 -9.78 -1.14
N SER A 333 -24.99 -10.57 -0.09
CA SER A 333 -25.56 -10.28 1.23
C SER A 333 -24.74 -10.94 2.33
N LEU A 334 -25.15 -10.73 3.59
CA LEU A 334 -24.56 -11.40 4.74
C LEU A 334 -24.62 -12.94 4.63
N ALA A 335 -25.57 -13.50 3.87
CA ALA A 335 -25.67 -14.94 3.65
C ALA A 335 -24.52 -15.52 2.80
N ASP A 336 -23.81 -14.65 2.05
CA ASP A 336 -22.69 -15.03 1.20
C ASP A 336 -21.35 -14.93 1.95
N VAL A 337 -21.33 -14.37 3.15
CA VAL A 337 -20.13 -14.19 3.96
C VAL A 337 -19.71 -15.52 4.61
N GLU A 338 -18.43 -15.86 4.46
CA GLU A 338 -17.79 -16.94 5.21
C GLU A 338 -17.15 -16.37 6.47
N GLN A 339 -17.95 -16.20 7.53
CA GLN A 339 -17.51 -15.66 8.82
C GLN A 339 -16.27 -16.41 9.35
N ALA A 340 -15.21 -15.67 9.67
CA ALA A 340 -13.98 -16.24 10.24
C ALA A 340 -13.54 -15.60 11.55
N CYS A 341 -13.80 -14.30 11.78
CA CYS A 341 -13.53 -13.71 13.09
C CYS A 341 -14.45 -14.32 14.16
N ALA A 342 -13.87 -15.01 15.14
CA ALA A 342 -14.62 -15.65 16.22
C ALA A 342 -15.12 -14.66 17.28
N GLU A 343 -14.47 -13.50 17.39
CA GLU A 343 -14.73 -12.51 18.44
C GLU A 343 -15.92 -11.60 18.12
N THR A 344 -16.09 -11.27 16.84
CA THR A 344 -17.07 -10.26 16.40
C THR A 344 -17.77 -10.72 15.13
N PRO A 345 -19.12 -10.70 15.07
CA PRO A 345 -19.84 -11.04 13.84
C PRO A 345 -19.52 -10.04 12.72
N PHE A 346 -19.55 -10.51 11.48
CA PHE A 346 -19.36 -9.65 10.31
C PHE A 346 -20.43 -8.55 10.27
N PRO A 347 -20.04 -7.30 9.96
CA PRO A 347 -20.96 -6.17 9.99
C PRO A 347 -22.14 -6.33 9.03
N ALA A 348 -23.31 -5.85 9.44
CA ALA A 348 -24.47 -5.80 8.56
C ALA A 348 -24.34 -4.63 7.58
N LEU A 349 -23.94 -4.93 6.34
CA LEU A 349 -23.80 -3.96 5.26
C LEU A 349 -25.05 -3.90 4.37
N ARG A 350 -25.24 -2.76 3.69
CA ARG A 350 -26.25 -2.66 2.63
C ARG A 350 -25.72 -3.32 1.36
N SER A 351 -26.60 -4.00 0.63
CA SER A 351 -26.31 -4.47 -0.71
C SER A 351 -26.62 -3.39 -1.74
N ASP A 352 -25.75 -3.24 -2.73
CA ASP A 352 -26.02 -2.38 -3.86
C ASP A 352 -27.28 -2.83 -4.62
N PRO A 353 -28.08 -1.88 -5.12
CA PRO A 353 -29.28 -2.20 -5.85
C PRO A 353 -28.97 -2.76 -7.24
N GLY A 354 -29.90 -3.55 -7.77
CA GLY A 354 -29.84 -4.05 -9.13
C GLY A 354 -29.13 -5.39 -9.27
N PRO A 355 -28.92 -5.85 -10.52
CA PRO A 355 -28.26 -7.12 -10.79
C PRO A 355 -26.74 -6.98 -10.65
N GLN A 356 -26.07 -8.07 -10.28
CA GLN A 356 -24.62 -8.15 -10.31
C GLN A 356 -24.08 -7.94 -11.74
N THR A 357 -23.17 -6.98 -11.91
CA THR A 357 -22.39 -6.77 -13.13
C THR A 357 -20.97 -7.32 -12.97
N ALA A 358 -20.25 -7.49 -14.09
CA ALA A 358 -18.84 -7.81 -14.01
C ALA A 358 -18.05 -6.57 -13.55
N VAL A 359 -17.10 -6.76 -12.64
CA VAL A 359 -16.12 -5.74 -12.28
C VAL A 359 -15.25 -5.47 -13.51
N PRO A 360 -15.10 -4.20 -13.93
CA PRO A 360 -14.24 -3.87 -15.06
C PRO A 360 -12.77 -4.08 -14.73
N ALA A 361 -11.97 -4.44 -15.73
CA ALA A 361 -10.52 -4.42 -15.59
C ALA A 361 -10.03 -2.98 -15.32
N VAL A 362 -9.01 -2.82 -14.48
CA VAL A 362 -8.39 -1.52 -14.16
C VAL A 362 -7.98 -0.83 -15.46
N PRO A 363 -8.36 0.44 -15.72
CA PRO A 363 -8.03 1.12 -16.97
C PRO A 363 -6.53 1.11 -17.27
N SER A 364 -6.16 0.82 -18.52
CA SER A 364 -4.77 0.88 -18.96
C SER A 364 -4.35 2.30 -19.23
N SER A 365 -3.14 2.67 -18.86
CA SER A 365 -2.63 3.99 -19.19
C SER A 365 -2.13 4.13 -20.62
N PRO A 366 -2.21 5.35 -21.17
CA PRO A 366 -1.62 5.65 -22.47
C PRO A 366 -0.10 5.38 -22.53
N VAL A 367 0.61 5.42 -21.39
CA VAL A 367 2.08 5.29 -21.34
C VAL A 367 2.54 3.90 -21.81
N ARG A 368 1.78 2.84 -21.55
CA ARG A 368 2.10 1.48 -22.07
C ARG A 368 2.00 1.34 -23.57
N ASN A 369 1.24 2.22 -24.22
CA ASN A 369 0.97 2.16 -25.65
C ASN A 369 1.88 3.09 -26.47
N ALA A 370 2.78 3.82 -25.82
CA ALA A 370 3.70 4.80 -26.40
C ALA A 370 5.13 4.26 -26.42
#